data_AF-A0A833LH65-F1
#
_entry.id   AF-A0A833LH65-F1
#
_cell.length_a   1.000
_cell.length_b   1.000
_cell.length_c   1.000
_cell.angle_alpha   90.00
_cell.angle_beta   90.00
_cell.angle_gamma   90.00
#
_symmetry.space_group_name_H-M   'P 1'
#
loop_
_entity.id
_entity.type
_entity.pdbx_description
1 polymer ?
#
loop_
_entity_poly.entity_id
_entity_poly.type
_entity_poly.pdbx_seq_one_letter_code
_entity_poly.pdbx_strand_id
1 'polypeptide(L)' 'AGTYRRQLALSSGRFAVIEGIAPDGGRGFQLVPWSREIEHKLGQHISGVARSGGGIDWSLGRKRDLGL' A
#
# COMPACT_ATOMS: atom_id res chain seq x y z
N ALA A 1 -3.25 -5.15 4.23
CA ALA A 1 -2.94 -3.80 4.75
C ALA A 1 -1.50 -3.81 5.25
N GLY A 2 -0.76 -2.70 5.13
CA GLY A 2 0.64 -2.65 5.52
C GLY A 2 1.24 -1.25 5.37
N THR A 3 2.49 -1.08 5.75
CA THR A 3 3.18 0.21 5.71
C THR A 3 3.85 0.39 4.36
N TYR A 4 3.63 1.53 3.70
CA TYR A 4 4.36 1.87 2.50
C TYR A 4 5.80 2.27 2.84
N ARG A 5 6.79 1.45 2.48
CA ARG A 5 8.19 1.65 2.93
C ARG A 5 9.08 2.32 1.90
N ARG A 6 8.86 2.04 0.61
CA ARG A 6 9.65 2.63 -0.48
C ARG A 6 9.01 2.42 -1.84
N GLN A 7 9.37 3.28 -2.78
CA GLN A 7 9.13 3.08 -4.20
C GLN A 7 10.28 2.30 -4.84
N LEU A 8 9.95 1.49 -5.85
CA LEU A 8 10.90 0.81 -6.73
C LEU A 8 10.55 1.13 -8.18
N ALA A 9 11.57 1.42 -8.99
CA ALA A 9 11.45 1.44 -10.44
C ALA A 9 12.11 0.15 -10.96
N LEU A 10 11.29 -0.71 -11.55
CA LEU A 10 11.71 -1.94 -12.21
C LEU A 10 11.53 -1.78 -13.73
N SER A 11 12.11 -2.68 -14.52
CA SER A 11 11.92 -2.66 -15.99
C SER A 11 10.45 -2.78 -16.41
N SER A 12 9.62 -3.42 -15.58
CA SER A 12 8.18 -3.58 -15.77
C SER A 12 7.33 -2.39 -15.28
N GLY A 13 7.93 -1.37 -14.66
CA GLY A 13 7.23 -0.18 -14.19
C GLY A 13 7.56 0.22 -12.75
N ARG A 14 6.68 1.03 -12.15
CA ARG A 14 6.86 1.55 -10.79
C ARG A 14 6.01 0.77 -9.81
N PHE A 15 6.61 0.43 -8.68
CA PHE A 15 5.99 -0.36 -7.63
C PHE A 15 6.18 0.29 -6.27
N ALA A 16 5.20 0.13 -5.41
CA ALA A 16 5.29 0.43 -4.00
C ALA A 16 5.59 -0.87 -3.23
N VAL A 17 6.53 -0.80 -2.29
CA VAL A 17 6.81 -1.88 -1.34
C VAL A 17 5.95 -1.66 -0.11
N ILE A 18 5.04 -2.59 0.15
CA ILE A 18 4.16 -2.59 1.30
C ILE A 18 4.63 -3.67 2.28
N GLU A 19 5.08 -3.28 3.46
CA GLU A 19 5.51 -4.20 4.52
C GLU A 19 4.32 -4.49 5.46
N GLY A 20 4.04 -5.76 5.72
CA GLY A 20 2.91 -6.17 6.54
C GLY A 20 3.10 -7.55 7.16
N ILE A 21 2.04 -8.05 7.79
CA ILE A 21 2.01 -9.41 8.35
C ILE A 21 1.42 -10.35 7.30
N ALA A 22 2.15 -11.43 7.01
CA ALA A 22 1.71 -12.49 6.12
C ALA A 22 0.70 -13.43 6.81
N PRO A 23 -0.04 -14.26 6.05
CA PRO A 23 -1.05 -15.16 6.63
C PRO A 23 -0.50 -16.17 7.65
N ASP A 24 0.79 -16.48 7.59
CA ASP A 24 1.52 -17.34 8.53
C ASP A 24 1.95 -16.61 9.82
N GLY A 25 1.60 -15.33 9.98
CA GLY A 25 1.99 -14.50 11.11
C GLY A 25 3.40 -13.92 11.01
N GLY A 26 4.14 -14.22 9.93
CA GLY A 26 5.46 -13.67 9.66
C GLY A 26 5.43 -12.23 9.16
N ARG A 27 6.57 -11.55 9.20
CA ARG A 27 6.73 -10.26 8.48
C ARG A 27 7.03 -10.55 7.02
N GLY A 28 6.32 -9.87 6.13
CA GLY A 28 6.51 -9.99 4.69
C GLY A 28 6.41 -8.63 4.01
N PHE A 29 6.68 -8.63 2.71
CA PHE A 29 6.45 -7.48 1.86
C PHE A 29 5.71 -7.89 0.59
N GLN A 30 4.94 -6.95 0.06
CA GLN A 30 4.25 -7.10 -1.21
C GLN A 30 4.64 -5.95 -2.14
N LEU A 31 4.91 -6.29 -3.40
CA LEU A 31 5.05 -5.32 -4.46
C LEU A 31 3.68 -5.09 -5.09
N VAL A 32 3.23 -3.85 -5.08
CA VAL A 32 1.98 -3.45 -5.72
C VAL A 32 2.25 -2.33 -6.70
N PRO A 33 1.51 -2.26 -7.83
CA PRO A 33 1.61 -1.14 -8.75
C PRO A 33 1.55 0.20 -8.00
N TRP A 34 2.49 1.09 -8.28
CA TRP A 34 2.51 2.41 -7.67
C TRP A 34 1.40 3.29 -8.27
N SER A 35 0.71 4.07 -7.43
CA SER A 35 -0.19 5.15 -7.88
C SER A 35 0.14 6.47 -7.18
N ARG A 36 -0.24 7.59 -7.82
CA ARG A 36 0.03 8.95 -7.31
C ARG A 36 -0.60 9.21 -5.93
N GLU A 37 -1.69 8.54 -5.59
CA GLU A 37 -2.43 8.72 -4.33
C GLU A 37 -1.59 8.37 -3.09
N ILE A 38 -0.62 7.46 -3.23
CA ILE A 38 0.24 7.01 -2.14
C ILE A 38 1.63 7.66 -2.15
N GLU A 39 1.92 8.54 -3.10
CA GLU A 39 3.23 9.19 -3.25
C GLU A 39 3.67 9.87 -1.94
N HIS A 40 2.77 10.62 -1.31
CA HIS A 40 3.00 11.32 -0.05
C HIS A 40 2.72 10.47 1.21
N LYS A 41 2.52 9.16 1.06
CA LYS A 41 2.16 8.23 2.14
C LYS A 41 3.30 7.33 2.57
N LEU A 42 4.54 7.69 2.20
CA LEU A 42 5.73 6.98 2.64
C LEU A 42 5.78 6.93 4.18
N GLY A 43 6.02 5.74 4.72
CA GLY A 43 6.01 5.47 6.15
C GLY A 43 4.62 5.34 6.79
N GLN A 44 3.53 5.55 6.04
CA GLN A 44 2.17 5.44 6.56
C GLN A 44 1.59 4.05 6.31
N HIS A 45 0.70 3.62 7.21
CA HIS A 45 -0.08 2.40 7.03
C HIS A 45 -1.17 2.64 5.98
N ILE A 46 -1.21 1.79 4.97
CA ILE A 46 -2.16 1.84 3.88
C ILE A 46 -2.73 0.45 3.59
N SER A 47 -3.94 0.43 3.06
CA SER A 47 -4.60 -0.75 2.52
C SER A 47 -5.11 -0.41 1.13
N GLY A 48 -5.19 -1.39 0.24
CA GLY A 48 -5.81 -1.14 -1.05
C GLY A 48 -6.20 -2.42 -1.77
N VAL A 49 -7.12 -2.27 -2.71
CA VAL A 49 -7.65 -3.34 -3.55
C VAL A 49 -7.34 -3.00 -5.01
N ALA A 50 -6.66 -3.92 -5.70
CA ALA A 50 -6.40 -3.75 -7.13
C ALA A 50 -7.73 -3.81 -7.90
N ARG A 51 -7.97 -2.83 -8.75
CA ARG A 51 -9.12 -2.77 -9.65
C ARG A 51 -8.76 -3.45 -10.97
N SER A 52 -9.74 -4.08 -11.61
CA SER A 52 -9.54 -4.80 -12.88
C SER A 52 -9.00 -3.92 -14.03
N GLY A 53 -9.10 -2.59 -13.91
CA GLY A 53 -8.57 -1.62 -14.89
C GLY A 53 -7.14 -1.11 -14.61
N GLY A 54 -6.40 -1.73 -13.69
CA GLY A 54 -4.98 -1.40 -13.44
C GLY A 54 -4.70 -0.28 -12.42
N GLY A 55 -5.75 0.27 -11.79
CA GLY A 55 -5.64 1.16 -10.63
C GLY A 55 -5.76 0.40 -9.31
N ILE A 56 -5.37 1.03 -8.20
CA ILE A 56 -5.60 0.49 -6.85
C ILE A 56 -6.52 1.45 -6.11
N ASP A 57 -7.60 0.93 -5.53
CA ASP A 57 -8.39 1.70 -4.58
C ASP A 57 -7.65 1.72 -3.25
N TRP A 58 -7.22 2.90 -2.79
CA TRP A 58 -6.45 3.03 -1.55
C TRP A 58 -7.32 3.50 -0.39
N SER A 59 -7.31 2.70 0.67
CA SER A 59 -7.74 3.08 2.01
C SER A 59 -6.52 3.42 2.86
N LEU A 60 -6.24 4.71 2.99
CA LEU A 60 -5.11 5.27 3.74
C LEU A 60 -5.46 5.28 5.23
N GLY A 61 -4.57 4.78 6.09
CA GLY A 61 -4.85 4.58 7.52
C GLY A 61 -5.35 5.83 8.26
N ARG A 62 -6.35 5.57 9.12
CA ARG A 62 -7.17 6.45 9.99
C ARG A 62 -8.08 7.49 9.31
N LYS A 63 -9.32 7.06 9.04
CA LYS A 63 -10.48 7.86 9.47
C LYS A 63 -10.52 7.78 11.00
N ARG A 64 -10.09 8.82 11.72
CA ARG A 64 -10.47 9.00 13.13
C ARG A 64 -11.93 9.43 13.11
N ASP A 65 -12.83 8.47 12.93
CA ASP A 65 -14.22 8.65 13.34
C ASP A 65 -14.24 8.29 14.83
N LEU A 66 -13.96 9.29 15.66
CA LEU A 66 -14.43 9.26 17.04
C LEU A 66 -15.93 9.48 16.92
N GLY A 67 -16.70 8.41 17.12
CA GLY A 67 -18.13 8.52 17.30
C GLY A 67 -18.44 9.50 18.42
N LEU A 68 -19.37 10.41 18.13
CA LEU A 68 -20.23 11.07 19.10
C LEU A 68 -21.66 10.71 18.73
#